data_AF-A0A7V5KJI3-F1
#
_entry.id   AF-A0A7V5KJI3-F1
#
_cell.length_a   1.000
_cell.length_b   1.000
_cell.length_c   1.000
_cell.angle_alpha   90.00
_cell.angle_beta   90.00
_cell.angle_gamma   90.00
#
_symmetry.space_group_name_H-M   'P 1'
#
loop_
_entity.id
_entity.type
_entity.pdbx_description
1 polymer ?
#
loop_
_entity_poly.entity_id
_entity_poly.type
_entity_poly.pdbx_seq_one_letter_code
_entity_poly.pdbx_strand_id
1 'polypeptide(L)'
;AALFGALLAYGNVKQINASLENLFTRMEFKPADFIANSRWKDFLGALKTFRHRFSDGEDIATVCWLVHKTKDEYGSLENAFLNFATSDHETDYAGPLTRFVEYWGKLSLRERHIPHIWAKPSLKHLLPDPSRGSACKRWFLFLRWVVRPRDGIDLGLWCNADPAKLLFPVDRHVLRIGNNLGISHSRQATLKTSREITQFFRSIDRDDPTRFDFALCHMGILRDCPVKPDMECCAACELRCVCRVHRNFAMVDSI
;
A
#
# COMPACT_ATOMS: atom_id res chain seq x y z
N ALA A 1 -11.44 5.78 5.65
CA ALA A 1 -11.63 4.40 5.15
C ALA A 1 -10.42 3.91 4.35
N ALA A 2 -10.05 4.55 3.22
CA ALA A 2 -8.95 4.10 2.35
C ALA A 2 -7.63 3.81 3.06
N LEU A 3 -7.19 4.71 3.96
CA LEU A 3 -5.98 4.52 4.75
C LEU A 3 -6.02 3.22 5.57
N PHE A 4 -7.06 3.00 6.37
CA PHE A 4 -7.20 1.78 7.18
C PHE A 4 -7.31 0.53 6.31
N GLY A 5 -8.05 0.61 5.19
CA GLY A 5 -8.14 -0.45 4.19
C GLY A 5 -6.76 -0.90 3.71
N ALA A 6 -5.90 0.07 3.37
CA ALA A 6 -4.55 -0.21 2.91
C ALA A 6 -3.61 -0.69 4.03
N LEU A 7 -3.62 -0.04 5.20
CA LEU A 7 -2.76 -0.41 6.34
C LEU A 7 -3.04 -1.83 6.85
N LEU A 8 -4.30 -2.27 6.78
CA LEU A 8 -4.72 -3.63 7.18
C LEU A 8 -4.69 -4.64 6.01
N ALA A 9 -4.21 -4.26 4.83
CA ALA A 9 -4.16 -5.15 3.66
C ALA A 9 -3.02 -6.18 3.72
N TYR A 10 -2.98 -7.00 4.78
CA TYR A 10 -2.04 -8.11 4.97
C TYR A 10 -2.71 -9.31 5.66
N GLY A 11 -2.56 -10.50 5.07
CA GLY A 11 -3.35 -11.68 5.44
C GLY A 11 -4.23 -12.12 4.29
N ASN A 12 -5.17 -13.03 4.56
CA ASN A 12 -6.13 -13.45 3.54
C ASN A 12 -7.30 -12.46 3.46
N VAL A 13 -7.95 -12.39 2.29
CA VAL A 13 -9.03 -11.42 2.02
C VAL A 13 -10.20 -11.55 3.00
N LYS A 14 -10.57 -12.78 3.40
CA LYS A 14 -11.66 -12.99 4.37
C LYS A 14 -11.36 -12.34 5.73
N GLN A 15 -10.13 -12.52 6.23
CA GLN A 15 -9.68 -11.92 7.49
C GLN A 15 -9.56 -10.40 7.40
N ILE A 16 -9.05 -9.89 6.27
CA ILE A 16 -8.94 -8.44 6.05
C ILE A 16 -10.33 -7.80 6.09
N ASN A 17 -11.29 -8.35 5.33
CA ASN A 17 -12.65 -7.83 5.30
C ASN A 17 -13.33 -7.91 6.67
N ALA A 18 -13.21 -9.03 7.38
CA ALA A 18 -13.75 -9.16 8.73
C ALA A 18 -13.16 -8.14 9.72
N SER A 19 -11.85 -7.86 9.62
CA SER A 19 -11.21 -6.84 10.45
C SER A 19 -11.62 -5.43 10.07
N LEU A 20 -11.78 -5.11 8.78
CA LEU A 20 -12.27 -3.79 8.36
C LEU A 20 -13.72 -3.55 8.78
N GLU A 21 -14.58 -4.56 8.63
CA GLU A 21 -15.98 -4.51 9.09
C GLU A 21 -16.05 -4.26 10.59
N ASN A 22 -15.28 -5.03 11.37
CA ASN A 22 -15.17 -4.86 12.82
C ASN A 22 -14.66 -3.45 13.19
N LEU A 23 -13.63 -2.96 12.50
CA LEU A 23 -13.08 -1.64 12.74
C LEU A 23 -14.10 -0.54 12.45
N PHE A 24 -14.74 -0.58 11.27
CA PHE A 24 -15.69 0.44 10.88
C PHE A 24 -16.98 0.37 11.69
N THR A 25 -17.40 -0.81 12.15
CA THR A 25 -18.51 -0.94 13.11
C THR A 25 -18.21 -0.18 14.42
N ARG A 26 -16.99 -0.31 14.96
CA ARG A 26 -16.55 0.45 16.15
C ARG A 26 -16.47 1.96 15.93
N MET A 27 -16.37 2.39 14.67
CA MET A 27 -16.37 3.79 14.24
C MET A 27 -17.75 4.24 13.72
N GLU A 28 -18.80 3.44 13.95
CA GLU A 28 -20.16 3.70 13.45
C GLU A 28 -20.24 3.97 11.94
N PHE A 29 -19.34 3.33 11.17
CA PHE A 29 -19.15 3.54 9.73
C PHE A 29 -18.87 4.99 9.33
N LYS A 30 -18.49 5.85 10.29
CA LYS A 30 -18.12 7.26 10.10
C LYS A 30 -16.69 7.51 10.58
N PRO A 31 -15.66 6.87 9.95
CA PRO A 31 -14.28 6.96 10.43
C PRO A 31 -13.74 8.39 10.46
N ALA A 32 -14.19 9.27 9.56
CA ALA A 32 -13.77 10.67 9.56
C ALA A 32 -14.32 11.44 10.77
N ASP A 33 -15.60 11.25 11.10
CA ASP A 33 -16.26 11.89 12.24
C ASP A 33 -15.72 11.35 13.56
N PHE A 34 -15.52 10.03 13.63
CA PHE A 34 -14.87 9.37 14.77
C PHE A 34 -13.48 9.99 15.02
N ILE A 35 -12.64 10.11 13.99
CA ILE A 35 -11.31 10.73 14.15
C ILE A 35 -11.41 12.20 14.54
N ALA A 36 -12.33 12.98 13.97
CA ALA A 36 -12.44 14.41 14.22
C ALA A 36 -12.93 14.74 15.64
N ASN A 37 -13.85 13.94 16.18
CA ASN A 37 -14.58 14.27 17.41
C ASN A 37 -14.13 13.46 18.63
N SER A 38 -13.24 12.49 18.47
CA SER A 38 -12.72 11.68 19.57
C SER A 38 -11.36 12.17 20.09
N ARG A 39 -11.09 11.87 21.36
CA ARG A 39 -9.80 12.05 22.02
C ARG A 39 -9.11 10.70 22.21
N TRP A 40 -7.86 10.74 22.69
CA TRP A 40 -7.06 9.53 22.94
C TRP A 40 -7.78 8.46 23.76
N LYS A 41 -8.47 8.86 24.85
CA LYS A 41 -9.23 7.93 25.70
C LYS A 41 -10.41 7.28 24.96
N ASP A 42 -11.08 8.03 24.09
CA ASP A 42 -12.21 7.53 23.31
C ASP A 42 -11.73 6.49 22.27
N PHE A 43 -10.60 6.77 21.60
CA PHE A 43 -9.97 5.80 20.70
C PHE A 43 -9.64 4.50 21.42
N LEU A 44 -8.97 4.58 22.58
CA LEU A 44 -8.62 3.39 23.37
C LEU A 44 -9.85 2.63 23.85
N GLY A 45 -10.91 3.33 24.27
CA GLY A 45 -12.16 2.72 24.69
C GLY A 45 -12.83 1.93 23.57
N ALA A 46 -13.05 2.57 22.42
CA ALA A 46 -13.71 1.96 21.26
C ALA A 46 -12.89 0.80 20.66
N LEU A 47 -11.55 0.91 20.69
CA LEU A 47 -10.65 -0.04 20.03
C LEU A 47 -10.04 -1.08 20.98
N LYS A 48 -10.36 -1.06 22.28
CA LYS A 48 -9.73 -1.90 23.33
C LYS A 48 -9.53 -3.37 22.98
N THR A 49 -10.51 -3.99 22.31
CA THR A 49 -10.51 -5.42 21.95
C THR A 49 -10.25 -5.67 20.47
N PHE A 50 -9.91 -4.64 19.71
CA PHE A 50 -9.60 -4.79 18.29
C PHE A 50 -8.26 -5.53 18.11
N ARG A 51 -8.27 -6.52 17.20
CA ARG A 51 -7.07 -7.26 16.79
C ARG A 51 -7.15 -7.57 15.30
N HIS A 52 -6.05 -7.37 14.60
CA HIS A 52 -5.82 -7.83 13.25
C HIS A 52 -4.40 -8.38 13.11
N ARG A 53 -4.28 -9.70 13.27
CA ARG A 53 -3.00 -10.43 13.28
C ARG A 53 -2.00 -9.81 14.27
N PHE A 54 -1.01 -9.09 13.76
CA PHE A 54 0.03 -8.43 14.57
C PHE A 54 -0.38 -7.07 15.12
N SER A 55 -1.40 -6.43 14.56
CA SER A 55 -1.85 -5.10 14.97
C SER A 55 -3.02 -5.18 15.92
N ASP A 56 -3.09 -4.22 16.84
CA ASP A 56 -4.13 -4.16 17.85
C ASP A 56 -4.79 -2.79 17.98
N GLY A 57 -5.73 -2.70 18.92
CA GLY A 57 -6.49 -1.49 19.19
C GLY A 57 -5.64 -0.26 19.48
N GLU A 58 -4.52 -0.41 20.20
CA GLU A 58 -3.62 0.71 20.48
C GLU A 58 -2.90 1.17 19.23
N ASP A 59 -2.52 0.25 18.34
CA ASP A 59 -1.90 0.61 17.06
C ASP A 59 -2.87 1.44 16.20
N ILE A 60 -4.14 1.01 16.13
CA ILE A 60 -5.17 1.74 15.37
C ILE A 60 -5.55 3.06 16.04
N ALA A 61 -5.64 3.09 17.37
CA ALA A 61 -5.86 4.33 18.12
C ALA A 61 -4.74 5.35 17.85
N THR A 62 -3.49 4.88 17.78
CA THR A 62 -2.34 5.70 17.41
C THR A 62 -2.49 6.28 16.01
N VAL A 63 -2.89 5.47 15.02
CA VAL A 63 -3.15 5.98 13.66
C VAL A 63 -4.31 6.99 13.66
N CYS A 64 -5.39 6.76 14.39
CA CYS A 64 -6.50 7.72 14.49
C CYS A 64 -6.02 9.06 15.03
N TRP A 65 -5.24 9.03 16.11
CA TRP A 65 -4.68 10.22 16.72
C TRP A 65 -3.69 10.96 15.80
N LEU A 66 -2.81 10.22 15.10
CA LEU A 66 -1.89 10.81 14.13
C LEU A 66 -2.65 11.50 13.00
N VAL A 67 -3.71 10.88 12.47
CA VAL A 67 -4.57 11.49 11.45
C VAL A 67 -5.28 12.73 11.99
N HIS A 68 -5.82 12.68 13.22
CA HIS A 68 -6.44 13.84 13.86
C HIS A 68 -5.49 15.03 13.91
N LYS A 69 -4.29 14.84 14.48
CA LYS A 69 -3.27 15.90 14.58
C LYS A 69 -2.76 16.39 13.24
N THR A 70 -2.58 15.48 12.28
CA THR A 70 -2.18 15.86 10.92
C THR A 70 -3.24 16.74 10.26
N LYS A 71 -4.52 16.43 10.46
CA LYS A 71 -5.62 17.26 9.94
C LYS A 71 -5.72 18.61 10.66
N ASP A 72 -5.50 18.66 11.97
CA ASP A 72 -5.46 19.92 12.71
C ASP A 72 -4.35 20.85 12.19
N GLU A 73 -3.18 20.30 11.85
CA GLU A 73 -2.01 21.08 11.43
C GLU A 73 -2.04 21.47 9.95
N TYR A 74 -2.46 20.57 9.05
CA TYR A 74 -2.37 20.76 7.59
C TYR A 74 -3.74 20.86 6.89
N GLY A 75 -4.84 20.72 7.62
CA GLY A 75 -6.22 20.67 7.09
C GLY A 75 -6.60 19.34 6.44
N SER A 76 -5.67 18.65 5.80
CA SER A 76 -5.92 17.35 5.15
C SER A 76 -4.67 16.46 5.13
N LEU A 77 -4.87 15.15 4.89
CA LEU A 77 -3.75 14.22 4.68
C LEU A 77 -3.02 14.51 3.36
N GLU A 78 -3.72 14.99 2.33
CA GLU A 78 -3.12 15.37 1.05
C GLU A 78 -2.15 16.54 1.25
N ASN A 79 -2.60 17.61 1.89
CA ASN A 79 -1.79 18.79 2.17
C ASN A 79 -0.57 18.45 3.02
N ALA A 80 -0.75 17.62 4.05
CA ALA A 80 0.35 17.15 4.88
C ALA A 80 1.37 16.35 4.05
N PHE A 81 0.91 15.40 3.24
CA PHE A 81 1.82 14.59 2.41
C PHE A 81 2.56 15.43 1.37
N LEU A 82 1.86 16.35 0.69
CA LEU A 82 2.44 17.24 -0.32
C LEU A 82 3.36 18.31 0.29
N ASN A 83 3.15 18.71 1.55
CA ASN A 83 4.11 19.52 2.29
C ASN A 83 5.46 18.83 2.44
N PHE A 84 5.48 17.50 2.45
CA PHE A 84 6.71 16.72 2.40
C PHE A 84 7.10 16.33 0.97
N ALA A 85 6.45 16.79 -0.10
CA ALA A 85 6.78 16.48 -1.49
C ALA A 85 7.28 17.73 -2.25
N THR A 86 8.18 18.49 -1.63
CA THR A 86 8.55 19.86 -2.04
C THR A 86 9.80 19.94 -2.92
N SER A 87 10.50 18.84 -3.16
CA SER A 87 11.73 18.86 -3.95
C SER A 87 11.44 18.60 -5.43
N ASP A 88 11.84 19.54 -6.28
CA ASP A 88 11.73 19.42 -7.75
C ASP A 88 12.51 18.22 -8.31
N HIS A 89 13.46 17.68 -7.55
CA HIS A 89 14.26 16.52 -7.94
C HIS A 89 13.60 15.17 -7.58
N GLU A 90 12.42 15.18 -6.95
CA GLU A 90 11.75 13.92 -6.60
C GLU A 90 11.04 13.29 -7.79
N THR A 91 11.63 12.17 -8.21
CA THR A 91 11.14 11.33 -9.31
C THR A 91 10.03 10.37 -8.88
N ASP A 92 9.86 10.13 -7.57
CA ASP A 92 8.84 9.26 -7.00
C ASP A 92 8.44 9.67 -5.58
N TYR A 93 7.35 9.06 -5.08
CA TYR A 93 6.80 9.34 -3.76
C TYR A 93 7.45 8.60 -2.58
N ALA A 94 8.55 7.85 -2.77
CA ALA A 94 9.19 7.16 -1.64
C ALA A 94 9.85 8.14 -0.66
N GLY A 95 10.52 9.18 -1.17
CA GLY A 95 11.14 10.23 -0.35
C GLY A 95 10.13 11.00 0.52
N PRO A 96 9.04 11.54 -0.06
CA PRO A 96 7.96 12.16 0.68
C PRO A 96 7.34 11.24 1.72
N LEU A 97 7.13 9.97 1.36
CA LEU A 97 6.56 9.00 2.28
C LEU A 97 7.48 8.72 3.48
N THR A 98 8.80 8.61 3.27
CA THR A 98 9.75 8.51 4.39
C THR A 98 9.62 9.71 5.33
N ARG A 99 9.62 10.94 4.80
CA ARG A 99 9.48 12.15 5.62
C ARG A 99 8.14 12.22 6.34
N PHE A 100 7.06 11.80 5.69
CA PHE A 100 5.73 11.74 6.30
C PHE A 100 5.66 10.73 7.45
N VAL A 101 6.24 9.54 7.28
CA VAL A 101 6.34 8.52 8.34
C VAL A 101 7.23 9.01 9.49
N GLU A 102 8.35 9.67 9.20
CA GLU A 102 9.21 10.29 10.21
C GLU A 102 8.48 11.40 10.98
N TYR A 103 7.68 12.23 10.29
CA TYR A 103 6.83 13.23 10.91
C TYR A 103 5.84 12.58 11.89
N TRP A 104 5.13 11.54 11.47
CA TRP A 104 4.25 10.77 12.37
C TRP A 104 5.00 10.18 13.57
N GLY A 105 6.24 9.71 13.35
CA GLY A 105 7.10 9.25 14.43
C GLY A 105 7.44 10.35 15.43
N LYS A 106 7.88 11.52 14.97
CA LYS A 106 8.16 12.67 15.82
C LYS A 106 6.91 13.15 16.55
N LEU A 107 5.76 13.18 15.86
CA LEU A 107 4.49 13.61 16.42
C LEU A 107 4.04 12.70 17.58
N SER A 108 4.16 11.38 17.41
CA SER A 108 3.84 10.42 18.46
C SER A 108 4.72 10.53 19.72
N LEU A 109 5.91 11.10 19.62
CA LEU A 109 6.84 11.29 20.75
C LEU A 109 6.61 12.61 21.50
N ARG A 110 5.86 13.56 20.93
CA ARG A 110 5.62 14.88 21.54
C ARG A 110 4.60 14.86 22.68
N GLU A 111 3.69 13.89 22.68
CA GLU A 111 2.62 13.84 23.68
C GLU A 111 2.94 12.94 24.86
N ARG A 112 3.05 13.56 26.05
CA ARG A 112 3.39 12.87 27.31
C ARG A 112 2.36 11.81 27.75
N HIS A 113 1.12 11.89 27.25
CA HIS A 113 0.02 11.00 27.65
C HIS A 113 -0.17 9.80 26.72
N ILE A 114 0.56 9.76 25.61
CA ILE A 114 0.58 8.60 24.71
C ILE A 114 1.82 7.79 25.11
N PRO A 115 1.69 6.49 25.44
CA PRO A 115 2.87 5.65 25.65
C PRO A 115 3.79 5.76 24.43
N HIS A 116 5.08 5.44 24.56
CA HIS A 116 6.04 5.45 23.44
C HIS A 116 5.73 4.33 22.40
N ILE A 117 4.52 4.32 21.82
CA ILE A 117 3.95 3.29 20.96
C ILE A 117 4.69 3.25 19.62
N TRP A 118 5.39 4.33 19.24
CA TRP A 118 6.26 4.30 18.06
C TRP A 118 7.41 3.30 18.15
N ALA A 119 7.84 2.94 19.36
CA ALA A 119 8.83 1.89 19.55
C ALA A 119 8.25 0.48 19.28
N LYS A 120 6.93 0.31 19.36
CA LYS A 120 6.23 -0.97 19.30
C LYS A 120 6.45 -1.64 17.93
N PRO A 121 6.89 -2.91 17.89
CA PRO A 121 7.12 -3.63 16.63
C PRO A 121 5.87 -3.72 15.74
N SER A 122 4.68 -3.85 16.32
CA SER A 122 3.43 -3.92 15.57
C SER A 122 3.10 -2.62 14.84
N LEU A 123 3.37 -1.46 15.46
CA LEU A 123 3.18 -0.17 14.81
C LEU A 123 4.21 0.06 13.70
N LYS A 124 5.48 -0.30 13.93
CA LYS A 124 6.52 -0.25 12.88
C LYS A 124 6.19 -1.18 11.71
N HIS A 125 5.58 -2.33 12.00
CA HIS A 125 5.02 -3.18 10.96
C HIS A 125 3.85 -2.48 10.26
N LEU A 126 2.92 -1.86 10.98
CA LEU A 126 1.74 -1.18 10.40
C LEU A 126 2.13 0.00 9.50
N LEU A 127 3.12 0.79 9.92
CA LEU A 127 3.58 2.02 9.27
C LEU A 127 5.05 1.86 8.83
N PRO A 128 5.35 1.05 7.81
CA PRO A 128 6.71 0.81 7.38
C PRO A 128 7.32 2.07 6.76
N ASP A 129 8.63 2.27 6.98
CA ASP A 129 9.41 3.36 6.39
C ASP A 129 10.13 2.87 5.11
N PRO A 130 9.92 3.50 3.94
CA PRO A 130 10.63 3.18 2.69
C PRO A 130 12.16 3.24 2.81
N SER A 131 12.70 4.14 3.64
CA SER A 131 14.16 4.33 3.80
C SER A 131 14.85 3.06 4.30
N ARG A 132 14.11 2.17 4.97
CA ARG A 132 14.58 0.90 5.50
C ARG A 132 14.51 -0.25 4.49
N GLY A 133 14.25 0.05 3.22
CA GLY A 133 14.28 -0.92 2.10
C GLY A 133 13.00 -1.74 1.93
N SER A 134 11.99 -1.56 2.79
CA SER A 134 10.68 -2.21 2.64
C SER A 134 10.02 -1.82 1.31
N ALA A 135 9.31 -2.75 0.67
CA ALA A 135 8.47 -2.41 -0.49
C ALA A 135 7.33 -1.44 -0.15
N CYS A 136 7.02 -1.24 1.14
CA CYS A 136 5.97 -0.32 1.60
C CYS A 136 4.64 -0.48 0.84
N LYS A 137 4.35 -1.72 0.40
CA LYS A 137 3.19 -2.08 -0.43
C LYS A 137 1.90 -1.44 0.02
N ARG A 138 1.66 -1.37 1.33
CA ARG A 138 0.43 -0.81 1.91
C ARG A 138 0.35 0.70 1.76
N TRP A 139 1.46 1.40 1.92
CA TRP A 139 1.49 2.84 1.65
C TRP A 139 1.34 3.13 0.17
N PHE A 140 2.05 2.40 -0.68
CA PHE A 140 1.91 2.58 -2.13
C PHE A 140 0.51 2.21 -2.62
N LEU A 141 -0.15 1.22 -2.02
CA LEU A 141 -1.55 0.90 -2.31
C LEU A 141 -2.49 2.04 -1.88
N PHE A 142 -2.27 2.60 -0.69
CA PHE A 142 -3.02 3.78 -0.23
C PHE A 142 -2.85 4.95 -1.18
N LEU A 143 -1.61 5.32 -1.50
CA LEU A 143 -1.30 6.43 -2.41
C LEU A 143 -1.90 6.17 -3.79
N ARG A 144 -1.74 4.96 -4.34
CA ARG A 144 -2.36 4.55 -5.61
C ARG A 144 -3.86 4.82 -5.61
N TRP A 145 -4.57 4.36 -4.58
CA TRP A 145 -6.02 4.53 -4.46
C TRP A 145 -6.46 5.99 -4.37
N VAL A 146 -5.71 6.85 -3.68
CA VAL A 146 -6.15 8.24 -3.45
C VAL A 146 -5.64 9.22 -4.51
N VAL A 147 -4.48 8.97 -5.13
CA VAL A 147 -3.84 9.87 -6.10
C VAL A 147 -4.30 9.61 -7.54
N ARG A 148 -4.47 8.34 -7.94
CA ARG A 148 -4.93 8.05 -9.31
C ARG A 148 -6.33 8.60 -9.54
N PRO A 149 -6.68 8.98 -10.78
CA PRO A 149 -8.04 9.37 -11.14
C PRO A 149 -9.09 8.32 -10.72
N ARG A 150 -10.32 8.78 -10.49
CA ARG A 150 -11.45 7.89 -10.25
C ARG A 150 -11.84 7.20 -11.55
N ASP A 151 -11.30 6.01 -11.77
CA ASP A 151 -11.47 5.19 -12.99
C ASP A 151 -12.37 3.96 -12.77
N GLY A 152 -13.03 3.87 -11.62
CA GLY A 152 -13.84 2.72 -11.21
C GLY A 152 -13.05 1.68 -10.41
N ILE A 153 -11.73 1.79 -10.35
CA ILE A 153 -10.84 0.96 -9.52
C ILE A 153 -10.30 1.79 -8.37
N ASP A 154 -9.73 2.97 -8.66
CA ASP A 154 -9.15 3.88 -7.69
C ASP A 154 -10.14 5.01 -7.32
N LEU A 155 -9.91 5.65 -6.18
CA LEU A 155 -10.90 6.55 -5.55
C LEU A 155 -10.80 8.00 -6.04
N GLY A 156 -9.62 8.44 -6.50
CA GLY A 156 -9.35 9.81 -6.96
C GLY A 156 -9.73 10.86 -5.94
N LEU A 157 -9.16 10.77 -4.72
CA LEU A 157 -9.48 11.67 -3.62
C LEU A 157 -8.51 12.85 -3.50
N TRP A 158 -7.29 12.72 -4.01
CA TRP A 158 -6.26 13.76 -3.97
C TRP A 158 -6.14 14.36 -5.36
N CYS A 159 -6.29 15.68 -5.45
CA CYS A 159 -6.40 16.41 -6.72
C CYS A 159 -5.07 17.06 -7.16
N ASN A 160 -4.14 17.24 -6.22
CA ASN A 160 -2.89 17.99 -6.43
C ASN A 160 -1.66 17.07 -6.45
N ALA A 161 -1.85 15.78 -6.24
CA ALA A 161 -0.80 14.77 -6.34
C ALA A 161 -0.71 14.23 -7.77
N ASP A 162 0.51 14.01 -8.25
CA ASP A 162 0.84 13.55 -9.60
C ASP A 162 0.88 12.01 -9.67
N PRO A 163 -0.02 11.35 -10.42
CA PRO A 163 0.01 9.90 -10.60
C PRO A 163 1.32 9.38 -11.19
N ALA A 164 2.05 10.21 -11.96
CA ALA A 164 3.32 9.83 -12.56
C ALA A 164 4.39 9.56 -11.49
N LYS A 165 4.25 10.06 -10.26
CA LYS A 165 5.20 9.84 -9.15
C LYS A 165 4.88 8.61 -8.29
N LEU A 166 3.77 7.92 -8.56
CA LEU A 166 3.38 6.71 -7.82
C LEU A 166 4.34 5.55 -8.09
N LEU A 167 4.51 4.70 -7.08
CA LEU A 167 5.28 3.46 -7.15
C LEU A 167 4.35 2.24 -7.05
N PHE A 168 4.73 1.15 -7.70
CA PHE A 168 3.98 -0.11 -7.62
C PHE A 168 3.88 -0.63 -6.18
N PRO A 169 2.68 -1.01 -5.71
CA PRO A 169 2.50 -1.68 -4.43
C PRO A 169 2.87 -3.17 -4.55
N VAL A 170 4.16 -3.47 -4.66
CA VAL A 170 4.66 -4.83 -4.92
C VAL A 170 4.29 -5.79 -3.79
N ASP A 171 3.39 -6.72 -4.10
CA ASP A 171 3.09 -7.88 -3.28
C ASP A 171 3.69 -9.17 -3.88
N ARG A 172 3.37 -10.31 -3.27
CA ARG A 172 3.81 -11.64 -3.72
C ARG A 172 3.28 -12.06 -5.09
N HIS A 173 2.15 -11.53 -5.54
CA HIS A 173 1.58 -11.80 -6.87
C HIS A 173 2.30 -10.96 -7.92
N VAL A 174 2.38 -9.64 -7.69
CA VAL A 174 3.09 -8.69 -8.56
C VAL A 174 4.57 -9.08 -8.69
N LEU A 175 5.22 -9.45 -7.58
CA LEU A 175 6.61 -9.92 -7.61
C LEU A 175 6.78 -11.17 -8.49
N ARG A 176 5.92 -12.19 -8.30
CA ARG A 176 5.97 -13.44 -9.08
C ARG A 176 5.74 -13.17 -10.56
N ILE A 177 4.67 -12.45 -10.89
CA ILE A 177 4.29 -12.21 -12.28
C ILE A 177 5.32 -11.30 -12.95
N GLY A 178 5.82 -10.27 -12.26
CA GLY A 178 6.93 -9.46 -12.73
C GLY A 178 8.18 -10.29 -13.07
N ASN A 179 8.51 -11.30 -12.26
CA ASN A 179 9.59 -12.25 -12.57
C ASN A 179 9.27 -13.12 -13.79
N ASN A 180 8.04 -13.65 -13.89
CA ASN A 180 7.60 -14.46 -15.02
C ASN A 180 7.64 -13.70 -16.35
N LEU A 181 7.35 -12.40 -16.32
CA LEU A 181 7.39 -11.50 -17.48
C LEU A 181 8.80 -10.95 -17.76
N GLY A 182 9.78 -11.18 -16.87
CA GLY A 182 11.13 -10.64 -17.00
C GLY A 182 11.26 -9.15 -16.68
N ILE A 183 10.28 -8.57 -15.99
CA ILE A 183 10.27 -7.16 -15.56
C ILE A 183 11.27 -6.94 -14.41
N SER A 184 11.35 -7.88 -13.48
CA SER A 184 12.34 -7.88 -12.39
C SER A 184 12.91 -9.29 -12.22
N HIS A 185 14.10 -9.37 -11.64
CA HIS A 185 14.78 -10.62 -11.26
C HIS A 185 14.91 -10.77 -9.75
N SER A 186 14.32 -9.85 -8.99
CA SER A 186 14.41 -9.84 -7.53
C SER A 186 13.55 -10.95 -6.93
N ARG A 187 14.09 -11.62 -5.90
CA ARG A 187 13.35 -12.61 -5.09
C ARG A 187 12.60 -11.98 -3.92
N GLN A 188 12.76 -10.68 -3.69
CA GLN A 188 12.22 -10.00 -2.53
C GLN A 188 11.39 -8.79 -2.95
N ALA A 189 10.30 -8.54 -2.22
CA ALA A 189 9.55 -7.31 -2.33
C ALA A 189 10.28 -6.21 -1.54
N THR A 190 11.04 -5.38 -2.26
CA THR A 190 11.78 -4.25 -1.70
C THR A 190 11.39 -2.94 -2.38
N LEU A 191 11.82 -1.80 -1.84
CA LEU A 191 11.67 -0.52 -2.52
C LEU A 191 12.35 -0.51 -3.90
N LYS A 192 13.53 -1.15 -4.00
CA LYS A 192 14.23 -1.33 -5.28
C LYS A 192 13.36 -2.07 -6.30
N THR A 193 12.78 -3.20 -5.90
CA THR A 193 11.87 -3.98 -6.77
C THR A 193 10.65 -3.16 -7.20
N SER A 194 10.11 -2.33 -6.29
CA SER A 194 8.99 -1.43 -6.60
C SER A 194 9.36 -0.40 -7.66
N ARG A 195 10.54 0.20 -7.55
CA ARG A 195 11.09 1.12 -8.55
C ARG A 195 11.38 0.44 -9.89
N GLU A 196 11.97 -0.76 -9.90
CA GLU A 196 12.22 -1.53 -11.12
C GLU A 196 10.93 -1.79 -11.91
N ILE A 197 9.90 -2.32 -11.23
CA ILE A 197 8.61 -2.60 -11.87
C ILE A 197 7.95 -1.31 -12.33
N THR A 198 7.98 -0.26 -11.51
CA THR A 198 7.42 1.06 -11.90
C THR A 198 8.14 1.62 -13.13
N GLN A 199 9.46 1.51 -13.21
CA GLN A 199 10.24 2.01 -14.33
C GLN A 199 9.90 1.28 -15.64
N PHE A 200 9.65 -0.03 -15.57
CA PHE A 200 9.15 -0.78 -16.72
C PHE A 200 7.79 -0.25 -17.18
N PHE A 201 6.82 -0.11 -16.28
CA PHE A 201 5.51 0.38 -16.69
C PHE A 201 5.50 1.87 -17.08
N ARG A 202 6.46 2.66 -16.59
CA ARG A 202 6.69 4.04 -17.03
C ARG A 202 7.10 4.14 -18.49
N SER A 203 7.75 3.11 -19.06
CA SER A 203 8.05 3.10 -20.50
C SER A 203 6.82 2.81 -21.37
N ILE A 204 5.74 2.30 -20.76
CA ILE A 204 4.46 2.01 -21.42
C ILE A 204 3.50 3.17 -21.23
N ASP A 205 3.40 3.67 -20.00
CA ASP A 205 2.58 4.82 -19.63
C ASP A 205 3.36 5.71 -18.65
N ARG A 206 3.85 6.84 -19.16
CA ARG A 206 4.70 7.76 -18.40
C ARG A 206 3.90 8.52 -17.32
N ASP A 207 2.66 8.86 -17.65
CA ASP A 207 1.82 9.75 -16.84
C ASP A 207 1.10 8.96 -15.75
N ASP A 208 0.88 7.66 -15.98
CA ASP A 208 0.22 6.81 -15.01
C ASP A 208 0.76 5.37 -14.95
N PRO A 209 2.02 5.18 -14.52
CA PRO A 209 2.69 3.88 -14.57
C PRO A 209 2.00 2.83 -13.70
N THR A 210 1.31 3.22 -12.63
CA THR A 210 0.72 2.26 -11.67
C THR A 210 -0.62 1.66 -12.11
N ARG A 211 -1.16 2.04 -13.27
CA ARG A 211 -2.48 1.58 -13.73
C ARG A 211 -2.56 0.09 -14.01
N PHE A 212 -1.42 -0.49 -14.33
CA PHE A 212 -1.29 -1.91 -14.61
C PHE A 212 -1.24 -2.77 -13.33
N ASP A 213 -1.09 -2.17 -12.14
CA ASP A 213 -1.01 -2.90 -10.87
C ASP A 213 -2.26 -3.73 -10.60
N PHE A 214 -3.45 -3.15 -10.82
CA PHE A 214 -4.71 -3.87 -10.58
C PHE A 214 -4.80 -5.15 -11.44
N ALA A 215 -4.55 -5.03 -12.74
CA ALA A 215 -4.61 -6.14 -13.67
C ALA A 215 -3.57 -7.22 -13.34
N LEU A 216 -2.32 -6.81 -13.06
CA LEU A 216 -1.23 -7.72 -12.75
C LEU A 216 -1.49 -8.47 -11.42
N CYS A 217 -1.93 -7.76 -10.38
CA CYS A 217 -2.26 -8.36 -9.10
C CYS A 217 -3.47 -9.30 -9.22
N HIS A 218 -4.53 -8.90 -9.92
CA HIS A 218 -5.75 -9.70 -10.08
C HIS A 218 -5.50 -11.00 -10.85
N MET A 219 -4.70 -10.97 -11.91
CA MET A 219 -4.27 -12.19 -12.62
C MET A 219 -3.66 -13.21 -11.65
N GLY A 220 -2.88 -12.74 -10.67
CA GLY A 220 -2.28 -13.60 -9.66
C GLY A 220 -3.25 -14.07 -8.58
N ILE A 221 -4.31 -13.31 -8.30
CA ILE A 221 -5.34 -13.63 -7.30
C ILE A 221 -6.35 -14.64 -7.87
N LEU A 222 -6.80 -14.42 -9.11
CA LEU A 222 -7.74 -15.26 -9.85
C LEU A 222 -7.12 -16.60 -10.28
N ARG A 223 -5.79 -16.70 -10.19
CA ARG A 223 -4.97 -17.86 -10.59
C ARG A 223 -4.83 -18.05 -12.11
N ASP A 224 -5.12 -17.02 -12.89
CA ASP A 224 -4.80 -16.95 -14.33
C ASP A 224 -3.29 -16.97 -14.59
N CYS A 225 -2.48 -16.62 -13.58
CA CYS A 225 -1.05 -16.95 -13.54
C CYS A 225 -0.75 -17.75 -12.26
N PRO A 226 -0.85 -19.10 -12.30
CA PRO A 226 -0.75 -19.93 -11.12
C PRO A 226 0.64 -19.91 -10.48
N VAL A 227 0.73 -20.32 -9.21
CA VAL A 227 2.00 -20.31 -8.46
C VAL A 227 2.97 -21.34 -9.02
N LYS A 228 2.47 -22.53 -9.34
CA LYS A 228 3.19 -23.52 -10.14
C LYS A 228 2.75 -23.33 -11.59
N PRO A 229 3.69 -23.22 -12.55
CA PRO A 229 3.33 -23.16 -13.96
C PRO A 229 2.45 -24.33 -14.36
N ASP A 230 1.43 -24.03 -15.15
CA ASP A 230 0.47 -24.98 -15.71
C ASP A 230 0.34 -24.66 -17.20
N MET A 231 0.58 -25.65 -18.07
CA MET A 231 0.74 -25.40 -19.50
C MET A 231 -0.59 -25.07 -20.19
N GLU A 232 -1.69 -25.66 -19.73
CA GLU A 232 -3.03 -25.33 -20.25
C GLU A 232 -3.36 -23.87 -19.97
N CYS A 233 -3.16 -23.44 -18.72
CA CYS A 233 -3.33 -22.05 -18.32
C CYS A 233 -2.36 -21.11 -19.04
N CYS A 234 -1.09 -21.49 -19.16
CA CYS A 234 -0.06 -20.66 -19.78
C CYS A 234 -0.25 -20.50 -21.30
N ALA A 235 -0.77 -21.51 -22.00
CA ALA A 235 -1.10 -21.44 -23.42
C ALA A 235 -2.28 -20.51 -23.70
N ALA A 236 -3.28 -20.49 -22.80
CA ALA A 236 -4.43 -19.60 -22.87
C ALA A 236 -4.11 -18.14 -22.45
N CYS A 237 -3.00 -17.91 -21.75
CA CYS A 237 -2.63 -16.59 -21.23
C CYS A 237 -2.38 -15.56 -22.34
N GLU A 238 -3.00 -14.38 -22.24
CA GLU A 238 -2.83 -13.28 -23.19
C GLU A 238 -1.40 -12.74 -23.22
N LEU A 239 -0.65 -12.90 -22.13
CA LEU A 239 0.75 -12.46 -22.03
C LEU A 239 1.76 -13.55 -22.45
N ARG A 240 1.32 -14.68 -23.02
CA ARG A 240 2.20 -15.82 -23.35
C ARG A 240 3.41 -15.46 -24.24
N CYS A 241 3.25 -14.48 -25.14
CA CYS A 241 4.30 -14.05 -26.07
C CYS A 241 5.46 -13.33 -25.36
N VAL A 242 5.17 -12.68 -24.22
CA VAL A 242 6.16 -11.96 -23.41
C VAL A 242 6.54 -12.73 -22.14
N CYS A 243 5.80 -13.77 -21.77
CA CYS A 243 6.11 -14.61 -20.61
C CYS A 243 7.36 -15.48 -20.83
N ARG A 244 8.34 -15.39 -19.93
CA ARG A 244 9.57 -16.20 -19.96
C ARG A 244 9.31 -17.64 -19.56
N VAL A 245 8.37 -17.87 -18.64
CA VAL A 245 8.01 -19.22 -18.18
C VAL A 245 7.45 -20.03 -19.33
N HIS A 246 6.43 -19.50 -20.03
CA HIS A 246 5.84 -20.16 -21.20
C HIS A 246 6.88 -20.40 -22.30
N ARG A 247 7.72 -19.41 -22.61
CA ARG A 247 8.79 -19.55 -23.62
C ARG A 247 9.77 -20.67 -23.28
N ASN A 248 10.14 -20.83 -22.01
CA ASN A 248 11.06 -21.90 -21.60
C ASN A 248 10.42 -23.29 -21.74
N PHE A 249 9.12 -23.44 -21.46
CA PHE A 249 8.42 -24.72 -21.67
C PHE A 249 8.30 -25.07 -23.15
N ALA A 250 7.91 -24.12 -23.98
CA ALA A 250 7.77 -24.35 -25.43
C ALA A 250 9.09 -24.81 -26.08
N MET A 251 10.25 -24.36 -25.60
CA MET A 251 11.54 -24.84 -26.08
C MET A 251 11.87 -26.27 -25.66
N VAL A 252 11.37 -26.74 -24.50
CA VAL A 252 11.62 -28.10 -24.01
C VAL A 252 10.79 -29.13 -24.77
N ASP A 253 9.56 -28.78 -25.17
CA ASP A 253 8.69 -29.66 -25.96
C ASP A 253 9.05 -29.71 -27.46
N SER A 254 9.99 -28.87 -27.90
CA SER A 254 10.45 -28.79 -29.30
C SER A 254 11.76 -29.56 -29.57
N ILE A 255 12.29 -30.26 -28.57
CA ILE A 255 13.52 -31.08 -28.61
C ILE A 255 13.13 -32.55 -28.39
#